data_AF-A0A2D7L9L5-F1
#
_entry.id   AF-A0A2D7L9L5-F1
#
_cell.length_a   1.000
_cell.length_b   1.000
_cell.length_c   1.000
_cell.angle_alpha   90.00
_cell.angle_beta   90.00
_cell.angle_gamma   90.00
#
_symmetry.space_group_name_H-M   'P 1'
#
loop_
_entity.id
_entity.type
_entity.pdbx_description
1 polymer ?
#
loop_
_entity_poly.entity_id
_entity_poly.type
_entity_poly.pdbx_seq_one_letter_code
_entity_poly.pdbx_strand_id
1 'polypeptide(L)'
;MTRAFTARTMVALMLLGALSGLVVADDAGSGGDAGSSTSTAVYLPASNATYYGNLSSTDGTDYFGINMSAYTGVAVQLTSPSGADFDLLLRTSTGVTIDSSYSTSVDDVTSNGTNVGGSTVFIEVDLWSGSGQYTLQIWIFSTSGQP
;
A
#
# COMPACT_ATOMS: atom_id res chain seq x y z
N MET A 1 -2.38 -36.51 48.44
CA MET A 1 -1.88 -36.13 47.10
C MET A 1 -2.85 -35.12 46.51
N THR A 2 -2.30 -34.10 45.85
CA THR A 2 -2.95 -33.03 45.05
C THR A 2 -3.63 -31.89 45.82
N ARG A 3 -2.93 -30.74 45.83
CA ARG A 3 -3.47 -29.40 46.12
C ARG A 3 -4.17 -28.88 44.86
N ALA A 4 -5.24 -28.11 45.00
CA ALA A 4 -5.56 -27.04 44.06
C ALA A 4 -6.30 -25.92 44.81
N PHE A 5 -5.69 -24.74 44.81
CA PHE A 5 -6.31 -23.50 45.27
C PHE A 5 -7.41 -23.10 44.28
N THR A 6 -8.65 -22.97 44.76
CA THR A 6 -9.74 -22.33 44.01
C THR A 6 -9.47 -20.82 43.99
N ALA A 7 -8.85 -20.34 42.92
CA ALA A 7 -8.63 -18.91 42.70
C ALA A 7 -9.90 -18.26 42.11
N ARG A 8 -10.19 -17.09 42.67
CA ARG A 8 -11.39 -16.27 42.53
C ARG A 8 -11.61 -15.77 41.10
N THR A 9 -12.87 -15.76 40.68
CA THR A 9 -13.38 -15.15 39.46
C THR A 9 -13.05 -13.64 39.44
N MET A 10 -12.07 -13.24 38.63
CA MET A 10 -11.89 -11.85 38.21
C MET A 10 -12.57 -11.69 36.85
N VAL A 11 -13.70 -10.98 36.83
CA VAL A 11 -14.36 -10.56 35.60
C VAL A 11 -13.43 -9.54 34.92
N ALA A 12 -12.65 -10.01 33.96
CA ALA A 12 -11.89 -9.14 33.07
C ALA A 12 -12.83 -8.63 31.98
N LEU A 13 -13.11 -7.34 32.04
CA LEU A 13 -13.77 -6.56 31.00
C LEU A 13 -12.88 -6.53 29.75
N MET A 14 -13.00 -7.53 28.86
CA MET A 14 -12.38 -7.56 27.54
C MET A 14 -13.20 -8.47 26.61
N LEU A 15 -14.25 -7.94 26.00
CA LEU A 15 -14.96 -8.64 24.91
C LEU A 15 -15.61 -7.67 23.90
N LEU A 16 -14.96 -6.51 23.68
CA LEU A 16 -15.18 -5.72 22.47
C LEU A 16 -13.86 -5.57 21.71
N GLY A 17 -13.32 -6.72 21.30
CA GLY A 17 -12.08 -6.82 20.51
C GLY A 17 -12.18 -7.88 19.41
N ALA A 18 -13.40 -8.18 18.95
CA ALA A 18 -13.66 -9.22 17.97
C ALA A 18 -14.49 -8.67 16.79
N LEU A 19 -13.95 -7.68 16.06
CA LEU A 19 -14.29 -7.46 14.64
C LEU A 19 -13.28 -6.56 13.90
N SER A 20 -11.98 -6.64 14.19
CA SER A 20 -10.94 -6.03 13.33
C SER A 20 -10.08 -7.08 12.62
N GLY A 21 -10.56 -8.33 12.58
CA GLY A 21 -9.83 -9.48 12.02
C GLY A 21 -10.16 -9.83 10.56
N LEU A 22 -11.00 -9.05 9.88
CA LEU A 22 -11.24 -9.16 8.43
C LEU A 22 -11.37 -7.74 7.83
N VAL A 23 -10.28 -7.00 7.79
CA VAL A 23 -10.05 -5.96 6.77
C VAL A 23 -8.66 -6.24 6.22
N VAL A 24 -8.58 -7.29 5.41
CA VAL A 24 -7.38 -7.63 4.63
C VAL A 24 -7.88 -7.88 3.21
N ALA A 25 -8.45 -6.84 2.59
CA ALA A 25 -8.88 -6.72 1.19
C ALA A 25 -9.80 -5.49 1.08
N ASP A 26 -9.30 -4.31 1.43
CA ASP A 26 -10.08 -3.07 1.23
C ASP A 26 -9.11 -1.91 0.96
N ASP A 27 -8.28 -2.12 -0.05
CA ASP A 27 -7.50 -1.10 -0.75
C ASP A 27 -6.79 -0.11 0.17
N ALA A 28 -5.81 -0.65 0.88
CA ALA A 28 -5.02 0.05 1.89
C ALA A 28 -5.79 0.48 3.16
N GLY A 29 -6.97 -0.06 3.40
CA GLY A 29 -7.80 0.21 4.58
C GLY A 29 -8.73 1.42 4.41
N SER A 30 -9.04 1.80 3.17
CA SER A 30 -9.93 2.89 2.77
C SER A 30 -11.41 2.63 3.07
N GLY A 31 -11.83 1.36 3.15
CA GLY A 31 -13.25 1.00 3.25
C GLY A 31 -13.97 0.84 1.89
N GLY A 32 -13.23 0.88 0.78
CA GLY A 32 -13.69 0.61 -0.59
C GLY A 32 -12.58 0.77 -1.64
N ASP A 33 -12.89 0.40 -2.88
CA ASP A 33 -12.00 0.41 -4.06
C ASP A 33 -11.05 1.63 -4.16
N ALA A 34 -9.76 1.38 -4.46
CA ALA A 34 -8.81 2.45 -4.76
C ALA A 34 -9.08 2.97 -6.18
N GLY A 35 -9.59 4.21 -6.30
CA GLY A 35 -10.11 4.68 -7.58
C GLY A 35 -9.09 4.64 -8.74
N SER A 36 -9.58 4.43 -9.95
CA SER A 36 -8.76 4.08 -11.14
C SER A 36 -8.09 5.27 -11.86
N SER A 37 -7.83 6.37 -11.15
CA SER A 37 -7.17 7.57 -11.71
C SER A 37 -6.55 8.45 -10.63
N THR A 38 -5.66 9.36 -11.02
CA THR A 38 -5.09 10.36 -10.10
C THR A 38 -6.15 11.25 -9.43
N SER A 39 -7.32 11.44 -10.07
CA SER A 39 -8.42 12.27 -9.54
C SER A 39 -9.28 11.57 -8.50
N THR A 40 -9.25 10.24 -8.49
CA THR A 40 -10.02 9.36 -7.60
C THR A 40 -9.13 8.55 -6.67
N ALA A 41 -7.83 8.85 -6.65
CA ALA A 41 -6.83 8.11 -5.91
C ALA A 41 -7.09 8.12 -4.39
N VAL A 42 -6.78 7.00 -3.74
CA VAL A 42 -6.79 6.90 -2.28
C VAL A 42 -5.49 7.50 -1.73
N TYR A 43 -5.59 8.46 -0.82
CA TYR A 43 -4.40 9.11 -0.25
C TYR A 43 -3.84 8.32 0.93
N LEU A 44 -2.56 7.98 0.83
CA LEU A 44 -1.80 7.28 1.86
C LEU A 44 -0.90 8.25 2.64
N PRO A 45 -0.66 8.01 3.94
CA PRO A 45 0.33 8.75 4.71
C PRO A 45 1.73 8.67 4.08
N ALA A 46 2.49 9.76 4.14
CA ALA A 46 3.90 9.80 3.75
C ALA A 46 4.79 9.16 4.83
N SER A 47 4.64 7.84 5.01
CA SER A 47 5.39 7.04 5.97
C SER A 47 5.64 5.63 5.45
N ASN A 48 6.64 4.94 6.01
CA ASN A 48 6.89 3.54 5.70
C ASN A 48 5.71 2.68 6.16
N ALA A 49 5.14 1.91 5.25
CA ALA A 49 3.97 1.09 5.52
C ALA A 49 3.83 -0.05 4.51
N THR A 50 3.00 -1.02 4.85
CA THR A 50 2.56 -2.09 3.95
C THR A 50 1.06 -2.00 3.82
N TYR A 51 0.60 -2.06 2.58
CA TYR A 51 -0.80 -2.01 2.19
C TYR A 51 -1.14 -3.24 1.35
N TYR A 52 -2.44 -3.50 1.23
CA TYR A 52 -2.99 -4.61 0.45
C TYR A 52 -4.13 -4.04 -0.39
N GLY A 53 -4.21 -4.44 -1.65
CA GLY A 53 -5.31 -4.13 -2.55
C GLY A 53 -5.66 -5.36 -3.39
N ASN A 54 -6.68 -5.28 -4.23
CA ASN A 54 -7.14 -6.43 -5.02
C ASN A 54 -7.60 -6.02 -6.42
N LEU A 55 -6.91 -6.50 -7.46
CA LEU A 55 -7.33 -6.26 -8.84
C LEU A 55 -8.11 -7.44 -9.43
N SER A 56 -8.98 -7.15 -10.38
CA SER A 56 -9.77 -8.12 -11.13
C SER A 56 -10.11 -7.63 -12.54
N SER A 57 -10.77 -8.44 -13.36
CA SER A 57 -11.15 -8.02 -14.71
C SER A 57 -12.21 -6.90 -14.76
N THR A 58 -12.90 -6.63 -13.66
CA THR A 58 -13.86 -5.51 -13.55
C THR A 58 -13.28 -4.30 -12.83
N ASP A 59 -12.07 -4.43 -12.30
CA ASP A 59 -11.38 -3.46 -11.48
C ASP A 59 -9.87 -3.62 -11.72
N GLY A 60 -9.41 -3.00 -12.80
CA GLY A 60 -8.11 -3.30 -13.39
C GLY A 60 -6.99 -2.38 -12.94
N THR A 61 -7.28 -1.33 -12.17
CA THR A 61 -6.26 -0.34 -11.83
C THR A 61 -6.57 0.36 -10.52
N ASP A 62 -5.59 0.37 -9.61
CA ASP A 62 -5.64 1.09 -8.34
C ASP A 62 -4.70 2.29 -8.40
N TYR A 63 -5.20 3.49 -8.03
CA TYR A 63 -4.34 4.65 -7.80
C TYR A 63 -4.26 5.04 -6.32
N PHE A 64 -3.02 5.24 -5.85
CA PHE A 64 -2.72 5.80 -4.54
C PHE A 64 -1.98 7.13 -4.66
N GLY A 65 -2.33 8.11 -3.83
CA GLY A 65 -1.65 9.41 -3.75
C GLY A 65 -0.83 9.55 -2.47
N ILE A 66 0.37 10.12 -2.54
CA ILE A 66 1.15 10.49 -1.35
C ILE A 66 1.55 11.95 -1.44
N ASN A 67 1.20 12.72 -0.42
CA ASN A 67 1.67 14.09 -0.26
C ASN A 67 3.06 14.07 0.40
N MET A 68 4.10 14.21 -0.41
CA MET A 68 5.48 14.09 0.03
C MET A 68 5.89 15.30 0.88
N SER A 69 6.56 15.04 2.00
CA SER A 69 7.22 16.10 2.75
C SER A 69 8.40 16.67 1.97
N ALA A 70 8.79 17.92 2.26
CA ALA A 70 10.00 18.48 1.67
C ALA A 70 11.22 17.59 1.95
N TYR A 71 12.14 17.50 1.00
CA TYR A 71 13.39 16.71 1.11
C TYR A 71 13.16 15.22 1.40
N THR A 72 12.09 14.65 0.86
CA THR A 72 11.82 13.22 0.89
C THR A 72 11.65 12.64 -0.52
N GLY A 73 11.98 11.36 -0.67
CA GLY A 73 11.70 10.53 -1.83
C GLY A 73 10.94 9.27 -1.43
N VAL A 74 10.49 8.52 -2.42
CA VAL A 74 9.70 7.29 -2.22
C VAL A 74 10.27 6.13 -3.03
N ALA A 75 10.26 4.94 -2.45
CA ALA A 75 10.41 3.67 -3.14
C ALA A 75 9.20 2.80 -2.82
N VAL A 76 8.75 2.03 -3.82
CA VAL A 76 7.56 1.20 -3.71
C VAL A 76 7.87 -0.17 -4.31
N GLN A 77 7.46 -1.21 -3.60
CA GLN A 77 7.49 -2.58 -4.08
C GLN A 77 6.08 -3.15 -4.13
N LEU A 78 5.72 -3.76 -5.25
CA LEU A 78 4.51 -4.52 -5.45
C LEU A 78 4.86 -6.00 -5.46
N THR A 79 4.02 -6.83 -4.85
CA THR A 79 4.08 -8.28 -4.98
C THR A 79 2.75 -8.79 -5.48
N SER A 80 2.75 -9.32 -6.70
CA SER A 80 1.60 -9.90 -7.37
C SER A 80 1.25 -11.28 -6.78
N PRO A 81 -0.03 -11.67 -6.73
CA PRO A 81 -0.41 -13.00 -6.27
C PRO A 81 0.04 -14.06 -7.27
N SER A 82 0.24 -15.29 -6.79
CA SER A 82 0.65 -16.41 -7.65
C SER A 82 -0.38 -16.64 -8.77
N GLY A 83 0.09 -16.65 -10.01
CA GLY A 83 -0.76 -16.84 -11.19
C GLY A 83 -1.42 -15.57 -11.72
N ALA A 84 -1.10 -14.41 -11.16
CA ALA A 84 -1.43 -13.10 -11.72
C ALA A 84 -0.14 -12.33 -12.05
N ASP A 85 -0.32 -11.24 -12.80
CA ASP A 85 0.75 -10.33 -13.22
C ASP A 85 0.17 -8.92 -13.17
N PHE A 86 0.72 -8.08 -12.29
CA PHE A 86 0.33 -6.69 -12.10
C PHE A 86 1.58 -5.83 -12.25
N ASP A 87 1.41 -4.67 -12.86
CA ASP A 87 2.50 -3.74 -13.15
C ASP A 87 2.48 -2.56 -12.16
N LEU A 88 3.65 -1.95 -11.94
CA LEU A 88 3.81 -0.85 -10.99
C LEU A 88 4.38 0.39 -11.67
N LEU A 89 3.69 1.52 -11.49
CA LEU A 89 4.15 2.81 -11.99
C LEU A 89 4.17 3.86 -10.89
N LEU A 90 5.22 4.68 -10.89
CA LEU A 90 5.33 5.88 -10.07
C LEU A 90 5.18 7.11 -10.96
N ARG A 91 4.31 8.04 -10.57
CA ARG A 91 3.96 9.21 -11.37
C ARG A 91 4.07 10.51 -10.59
N THR A 92 4.35 11.60 -11.30
CA THR A 92 4.28 12.97 -10.79
C THR A 92 2.82 13.39 -10.52
N SER A 93 2.62 14.51 -9.84
CA SER A 93 1.31 15.14 -9.65
C SER A 93 0.55 15.47 -10.94
N THR A 94 1.26 15.58 -12.07
CA THR A 94 0.67 15.82 -13.40
C THR A 94 0.46 14.53 -14.21
N GLY A 95 0.70 13.36 -13.61
CA GLY A 95 0.52 12.04 -14.23
C GLY A 95 1.68 11.55 -15.09
N VAL A 96 2.80 12.29 -15.15
CA VAL A 96 4.00 11.88 -15.89
C VAL A 96 4.70 10.74 -15.14
N THR A 97 5.06 9.67 -15.84
CA THR A 97 5.80 8.55 -15.25
C THR A 97 7.20 8.97 -14.85
N ILE A 98 7.54 8.72 -13.58
CA ILE A 98 8.88 8.86 -12.99
C ILE A 98 9.65 7.57 -13.20
N ASP A 99 9.03 6.44 -12.88
CA ASP A 99 9.61 5.10 -12.96
C ASP A 99 8.49 4.05 -13.14
N SER A 100 8.83 2.88 -13.69
CA SER A 100 7.88 1.80 -13.95
C SER A 100 8.57 0.44 -14.02
N SER A 101 7.89 -0.60 -13.52
CA SER A 101 8.31 -1.99 -13.62
C SER A 101 7.14 -2.86 -14.10
N TYR A 102 7.47 -3.89 -14.90
CA TYR A 102 6.53 -4.79 -15.59
C TYR A 102 6.97 -6.26 -15.47
N SER A 103 7.33 -6.66 -14.25
CA SER A 103 7.84 -7.99 -13.89
C SER A 103 6.71 -8.85 -13.35
N THR A 104 6.71 -10.16 -13.62
CA THR A 104 5.52 -10.96 -13.31
C THR A 104 5.19 -11.15 -11.81
N SER A 105 6.17 -11.12 -10.91
CA SER A 105 5.92 -11.46 -9.48
C SER A 105 6.20 -10.33 -8.51
N VAL A 106 7.26 -9.55 -8.75
CA VAL A 106 7.67 -8.44 -7.88
C VAL A 106 8.12 -7.30 -8.76
N ASP A 107 7.58 -6.13 -8.48
CA ASP A 107 7.87 -4.88 -9.17
C ASP A 107 8.35 -3.85 -8.19
N ASP A 108 9.35 -3.08 -8.61
CA ASP A 108 9.97 -2.05 -7.78
C ASP A 108 10.08 -0.76 -8.58
N VAL A 109 9.71 0.36 -7.96
CA VAL A 109 9.87 1.71 -8.53
C VAL A 109 10.43 2.66 -7.50
N THR A 110 11.16 3.68 -7.94
CA THR A 110 11.69 4.71 -7.03
C THR A 110 11.70 6.10 -7.63
N SER A 111 11.52 7.10 -6.76
CA SER A 111 11.78 8.50 -7.11
C SER A 111 13.25 8.87 -7.02
N ASN A 112 14.16 7.95 -6.69
CA ASN A 112 15.58 8.28 -6.54
C ASN A 112 16.14 8.84 -7.85
N GLY A 113 16.69 10.06 -7.81
CA GLY A 113 17.10 10.81 -9.00
C GLY A 113 16.04 11.79 -9.55
N THR A 114 14.82 11.81 -9.01
CA THR A 114 13.77 12.78 -9.33
C THR A 114 13.30 13.51 -8.07
N ASN A 115 13.30 14.85 -8.09
CA ASN A 115 12.82 15.63 -6.94
C ASN A 115 11.28 15.62 -6.86
N VAL A 116 10.77 14.91 -5.86
CA VAL A 116 9.32 14.82 -5.56
C VAL A 116 8.94 15.45 -4.22
N GLY A 117 9.93 15.90 -3.43
CA GLY A 117 9.69 16.44 -2.11
C GLY A 117 8.84 17.72 -2.14
N GLY A 118 7.84 17.81 -1.26
CA GLY A 118 6.90 18.94 -1.21
C GLY A 118 5.83 18.92 -2.32
N SER A 119 5.73 17.82 -3.06
CA SER A 119 4.71 17.61 -4.10
C SER A 119 3.93 16.31 -3.88
N THR A 120 2.87 16.11 -4.65
CA THR A 120 2.15 14.83 -4.67
C THR A 120 2.78 13.89 -5.68
N VAL A 121 2.94 12.62 -5.30
CA VAL A 121 3.24 11.51 -6.21
C VAL A 121 2.04 10.57 -6.25
N PHE A 122 1.88 9.88 -7.37
CA PHE A 122 0.89 8.82 -7.52
C PHE A 122 1.57 7.48 -7.76
N ILE A 123 1.04 6.46 -7.13
CA ILE A 123 1.38 5.06 -7.37
C ILE A 123 0.20 4.47 -8.13
N GLU A 124 0.48 3.81 -9.25
CA GLU A 124 -0.49 3.06 -10.03
C GLU A 124 -0.10 1.59 -10.00
N VAL A 125 -1.06 0.74 -9.61
CA VAL A 125 -0.98 -0.71 -9.75
C VAL A 125 -1.94 -1.09 -10.86
N ASP A 126 -1.43 -1.66 -11.95
CA ASP A 126 -2.21 -1.97 -13.15
C ASP A 126 -2.28 -3.48 -13.41
N LEU A 127 -3.45 -3.97 -13.81
CA LEU A 127 -3.68 -5.39 -14.07
C LEU A 127 -3.21 -5.78 -15.48
N TRP A 128 -2.05 -6.44 -15.58
CA TRP A 128 -1.64 -7.06 -16.84
C TRP A 128 -2.41 -8.38 -17.09
N SER A 129 -2.46 -9.27 -16.10
CA SER A 129 -3.22 -10.53 -16.20
C SER A 129 -3.58 -11.15 -14.84
N GLY A 130 -4.54 -12.06 -14.85
CA GLY A 130 -5.00 -12.75 -13.64
C GLY A 130 -5.95 -11.89 -12.80
N SER A 131 -5.93 -12.11 -11.49
CA SER A 131 -6.71 -11.35 -10.50
C SER A 131 -6.28 -11.77 -9.10
N GLY A 132 -6.53 -10.93 -8.11
CA GLY A 132 -6.38 -11.26 -6.70
C GLY A 132 -5.71 -10.17 -5.89
N GLN A 133 -5.45 -10.50 -4.63
CA GLN A 133 -4.84 -9.59 -3.69
C GLN A 133 -3.34 -9.45 -3.93
N TYR A 134 -2.84 -8.22 -3.98
CA TYR A 134 -1.43 -7.90 -3.99
C TYR A 134 -0.98 -7.28 -2.67
N THR A 135 0.33 -7.21 -2.48
CA THR A 135 0.96 -6.45 -1.38
C THR A 135 1.72 -5.26 -1.94
N LEU A 136 1.57 -4.09 -1.32
CA LEU A 136 2.29 -2.87 -1.68
C LEU A 136 3.10 -2.39 -0.48
N GLN A 137 4.42 -2.37 -0.60
CA GLN A 137 5.33 -1.88 0.43
C GLN A 137 5.87 -0.52 0.03
N ILE A 138 5.82 0.44 0.95
CA ILE A 138 6.21 1.82 0.71
C ILE A 138 7.33 2.18 1.68
N TRP A 139 8.38 2.81 1.15
CA TRP A 139 9.47 3.41 1.91
C TRP A 139 9.63 4.88 1.55
N ILE A 140 9.52 5.74 2.55
CA ILE A 140 9.86 7.16 2.47
C ILE A 140 11.28 7.33 2.98
N PHE A 141 12.13 7.95 2.18
CA PHE A 141 13.52 8.19 2.53
C PHE A 141 13.85 9.69 2.45
N SER A 142 14.87 10.11 3.20
CA SER A 142 15.37 11.48 3.15
C SER A 142 16.21 11.70 1.89
N THR A 143 15.98 12.81 1.20
CA THR A 143 16.87 13.33 0.14
C THR A 143 17.68 14.54 0.62
N SER A 144 17.55 14.92 1.90
CA SER A 144 18.32 16.02 2.49
C SER A 144 19.82 15.75 2.37
N GLY A 145 20.54 16.65 1.72
CA GLY A 145 21.99 16.56 1.53
C GLY A 145 22.43 15.61 0.41
N GLN A 146 21.50 15.08 -0.39
CA GLN A 146 21.84 14.55 -1.72
C GLN A 146 22.10 15.74 -2.68
N PRO A 147 23.12 15.67 -3.55
CA PRO A 147 23.45 16.73 -4.50
C PRO A 147 22.34 17.01 -5.51
#